data_AF-A0A3D2WCB2-F1
#
_entry.id   AF-A0A3D2WCB2-F1
#
_cell.length_a   1.000
_cell.length_b   1.000
_cell.length_c   1.000
_cell.angle_alpha   90.00
_cell.angle_beta   90.00
_cell.angle_gamma   90.00
#
_symmetry.space_group_name_H-M   'P 1'
#
loop_
_entity.id
_entity.type
_entity.pdbx_description
1 polymer ?
#
loop_
_entity_poly.entity_id
_entity_poly.type
_entity_poly.pdbx_seq_one_letter_code
_entity_poly.pdbx_strand_id
1 'polypeptide(L)'
;VLQQGRNRNEALDAAFSRFYNGDISEEFVRFYKEAGGLFTEEDFANFSPIWDDPIHINYRGYDIYSSPPTSRGGLEVLMQLKLVERFDLGALGSGNPLLTHLLAEAIQVAKSDIYQYVADPKKLSVPTEGMLEESYLALRSDLISEAGSMAYPTAGEPRGHDRSSSGSGDSRGGLTLGFDREQSHEGSTTSFSIMDREGNVVACTPTHGGAFGTGVVVGNTGITFNNGTRIGSTSPYTEHVNYARGGQVPILNNSPVMVLKDGEFILALGTPGGETIGQTQFQVLVNILDLGM
;
A
#
# COMPACT_ATOMS: atom_id res chain seq x y z
N VAL A 1 0.71 26.50 24.99
CA VAL A 1 1.69 25.43 25.27
C VAL A 1 3.13 25.95 25.26
N LEU A 2 3.73 26.28 24.11
CA LEU A 2 5.12 26.82 24.08
C LEU A 2 5.28 28.16 24.83
N GLN A 3 4.30 29.07 24.70
CA GLN A 3 4.28 30.35 25.44
C GLN A 3 4.15 30.17 26.97
N GLN A 4 3.80 28.96 27.44
CA GLN A 4 3.70 28.61 28.86
C GLN A 4 4.99 27.94 29.37
N GLY A 5 6.07 27.94 28.59
CA GLY A 5 7.37 27.39 28.98
C GLY A 5 7.52 25.88 28.82
N ARG A 6 6.55 25.19 28.21
CA ARG A 6 6.61 23.74 27.93
C ARG A 6 7.55 23.45 26.76
N ASN A 7 8.14 22.26 26.74
CA ASN A 7 9.12 21.86 25.72
C ASN A 7 8.45 21.46 24.39
N ARG A 8 9.27 21.20 23.35
CA ARG A 8 8.81 20.85 22.00
C ARG A 8 7.95 19.59 21.98
N ASN A 9 8.35 18.53 22.67
CA ASN A 9 7.62 17.26 22.67
C ASN A 9 6.26 17.43 23.35
N GLU A 10 6.22 18.12 24.48
CA GLU A 10 4.96 18.46 25.15
C GLU A 10 4.02 19.30 24.28
N ALA A 11 4.57 20.16 23.41
CA ALA A 11 3.77 20.92 22.45
C ALA A 11 3.21 20.05 21.32
N LEU A 12 3.98 19.08 20.82
CA LEU A 12 3.53 18.11 19.83
C LEU A 12 2.47 17.18 20.41
N ASP A 13 2.68 16.68 21.63
CA ASP A 13 1.71 15.84 22.35
C ASP A 13 0.40 16.60 22.58
N ALA A 14 0.46 17.87 22.97
CA ALA A 14 -0.73 18.69 23.14
C ALA A 14 -1.49 18.91 21.82
N ALA A 15 -0.79 19.04 20.69
CA ALA A 15 -1.42 19.15 19.37
C ALA A 15 -2.09 17.84 18.96
N PHE A 16 -1.41 16.70 19.19
CA PHE A 16 -1.97 15.37 18.97
C PHE A 16 -3.22 15.13 19.84
N SER A 17 -3.13 15.42 21.14
CA SER A 17 -4.26 15.29 22.07
C SER A 17 -5.42 16.20 21.69
N ARG A 18 -5.17 17.43 21.23
CA ARG A 18 -6.25 18.31 20.75
C ARG A 18 -7.00 17.71 19.56
N PHE A 19 -6.27 17.06 18.64
CA PHE A 19 -6.87 16.47 17.44
C PHE A 19 -7.70 15.21 17.76
N TYR A 20 -7.16 14.29 18.58
CA TYR A 20 -7.75 12.97 18.82
C TYR A 20 -8.58 12.84 20.11
N ASN A 21 -8.42 13.77 21.06
CA ASN A 21 -9.04 13.74 22.39
C ASN A 21 -9.53 15.13 22.83
N GLY A 22 -9.89 16.00 21.88
CA GLY A 22 -10.24 17.39 22.16
C GLY A 22 -11.35 17.93 21.26
N ASP A 23 -11.39 19.25 21.16
CA ASP A 23 -12.44 20.00 20.45
C ASP A 23 -12.63 19.57 19.00
N ILE A 24 -11.55 19.17 18.32
CA ILE A 24 -11.58 18.71 16.92
C ILE A 24 -12.27 17.35 16.81
N SER A 25 -11.87 16.35 17.61
CA SER A 25 -12.51 15.02 17.60
C SER A 25 -13.96 15.08 18.08
N GLU A 26 -14.27 15.92 19.07
CA GLU A 26 -15.64 16.14 19.55
C GLU A 26 -16.55 16.66 18.43
N GLU A 27 -16.07 17.63 17.64
CA GLU A 27 -16.79 18.18 16.49
C GLU A 27 -16.97 17.14 15.37
N PHE A 28 -15.95 16.31 15.11
CA PHE A 28 -16.07 15.19 14.17
C PHE A 28 -17.16 14.21 14.59
N VAL A 29 -17.15 13.75 15.84
CA VAL A 29 -18.15 12.80 16.36
C VAL A 29 -19.54 13.41 16.32
N ARG A 30 -19.70 14.67 16.72
CA ARG A 30 -20.99 15.39 16.62
C ARG A 30 -21.53 15.38 15.19
N PHE A 31 -20.71 15.81 14.21
CA PHE A 31 -21.10 15.85 12.80
C PHE A 31 -21.49 14.47 12.28
N TYR A 32 -20.69 13.45 12.57
CA TYR A 32 -20.97 12.09 12.13
C TYR A 32 -22.26 11.54 12.74
N LYS A 33 -22.50 11.78 14.04
CA LYS A 33 -23.74 11.36 14.71
C LYS A 33 -24.98 12.01 14.10
N GLU A 34 -24.92 13.31 13.79
CA GLU A 34 -26.01 14.03 13.12
C GLU A 34 -26.25 13.52 11.70
N ALA A 35 -25.20 13.12 10.99
CA ALA A 35 -25.27 12.54 9.64
C ALA A 35 -25.59 11.04 9.62
N GLY A 36 -25.78 10.39 10.78
CA GLY A 36 -26.06 8.95 10.88
C GLY A 36 -24.85 8.04 10.62
N GLY A 37 -23.63 8.57 10.74
CA GLY A 37 -22.38 7.80 10.64
C GLY A 37 -21.96 7.13 11.94
N LEU A 38 -20.84 6.39 11.88
CA LEU A 38 -20.48 5.39 12.90
C LEU A 38 -19.29 5.77 13.80
N PHE A 39 -18.57 6.87 13.52
CA PHE A 39 -17.43 7.26 14.34
C PHE A 39 -17.85 7.66 15.77
N THR A 40 -17.08 7.18 16.73
CA THR A 40 -17.23 7.46 18.16
C THR A 40 -16.01 8.19 18.71
N GLU A 41 -16.13 8.79 19.89
CA GLU A 41 -14.97 9.38 20.59
C GLU A 41 -13.89 8.34 20.86
N GLU A 42 -14.30 7.10 21.17
CA GLU A 42 -13.39 5.97 21.42
C GLU A 42 -12.56 5.61 20.18
N ASP A 43 -13.14 5.70 18.97
CA ASP A 43 -12.39 5.46 17.73
C ASP A 43 -11.23 6.45 17.55
N PHE A 44 -11.44 7.73 17.90
CA PHE A 44 -10.38 8.75 17.84
C PHE A 44 -9.39 8.60 18.99
N ALA A 45 -9.86 8.37 20.22
CA ALA A 45 -9.02 8.25 21.40
C ALA A 45 -8.06 7.04 21.33
N ASN A 46 -8.50 5.94 20.71
CA ASN A 46 -7.72 4.71 20.56
C ASN A 46 -6.72 4.74 19.38
N PHE A 47 -6.72 5.80 18.56
CA PHE A 47 -5.79 5.90 17.44
C PHE A 47 -4.36 6.22 17.93
N SER A 48 -3.38 5.51 17.38
CA SER A 48 -1.96 5.83 17.53
C SER A 48 -1.18 5.42 16.27
N PRO A 49 -0.12 6.18 15.90
CA PRO A 49 0.79 5.76 14.84
C PRO A 49 1.55 4.50 15.25
N ILE A 50 1.81 3.63 14.28
CA ILE A 50 2.50 2.36 14.49
C ILE A 50 3.90 2.47 13.91
N TRP A 51 4.89 2.11 14.71
CA TRP A 51 6.25 1.85 14.24
C TRP A 51 6.36 0.37 13.96
N ASP A 52 6.80 0.03 12.75
CA ASP A 52 6.93 -1.35 12.30
C ASP A 52 8.18 -1.49 11.44
N ASP A 53 8.74 -2.69 11.43
CA ASP A 53 9.93 -2.99 10.65
C ASP A 53 9.58 -3.06 9.15
N PRO A 54 10.43 -2.52 8.26
CA PRO A 54 10.21 -2.64 6.84
C PRO A 54 10.40 -4.09 6.38
N ILE A 55 9.66 -4.46 5.33
CA ILE A 55 9.98 -5.67 4.57
C ILE A 55 11.07 -5.36 3.56
N HIS A 56 11.89 -6.35 3.22
CA HIS A 56 12.98 -6.18 2.26
C HIS A 56 13.27 -7.44 1.46
N ILE A 57 13.94 -7.23 0.33
CA ILE A 57 14.55 -8.27 -0.51
C ILE A 57 15.96 -7.83 -0.91
N ASN A 58 16.76 -8.79 -1.36
CA ASN A 58 17.89 -8.49 -2.22
C ASN A 58 17.49 -8.68 -3.68
N TYR A 59 17.77 -7.68 -4.50
CA TYR A 59 17.54 -7.70 -5.95
C TYR A 59 18.82 -7.29 -6.65
N ARG A 60 19.50 -8.24 -7.29
CA ARG A 60 20.77 -8.00 -8.01
C ARG A 60 21.84 -7.28 -7.17
N GLY A 61 21.92 -7.57 -5.89
CA GLY A 61 22.86 -6.94 -4.96
C GLY A 61 22.39 -5.60 -4.36
N TYR A 62 21.18 -5.14 -4.67
CA TYR A 62 20.54 -4.01 -4.00
C TYR A 62 19.60 -4.51 -2.89
N ASP A 63 19.68 -3.91 -1.71
CA ASP A 63 18.72 -4.14 -0.64
C ASP A 63 17.57 -3.14 -0.79
N ILE A 64 16.37 -3.66 -1.06
CA ILE A 64 15.20 -2.85 -1.37
C ILE A 64 14.18 -3.02 -0.25
N TYR A 65 13.91 -1.93 0.45
CA TYR A 65 13.00 -1.85 1.59
C TYR A 65 11.68 -1.20 1.19
N SER A 66 10.57 -1.70 1.73
CA SER A 66 9.27 -1.04 1.62
C SER A 66 8.37 -1.33 2.83
N SER A 67 7.17 -0.75 2.80
CA SER A 67 6.20 -0.85 3.89
C SER A 67 5.72 -2.29 4.10
N PRO A 68 5.50 -2.70 5.38
CA PRO A 68 4.90 -3.98 5.70
C PRO A 68 3.43 -4.07 5.22
N PRO A 69 2.75 -5.24 5.34
CA PRO A 69 1.44 -5.52 4.75
C PRO A 69 0.25 -4.71 5.28
N THR A 70 0.46 -3.59 5.95
CA THR A 70 -0.58 -2.59 6.23
C THR A 70 -1.03 -1.83 4.97
N SER A 71 -0.35 -2.06 3.84
CA SER A 71 -0.71 -1.66 2.48
C SER A 71 -0.27 -2.72 1.46
N ARG A 72 -0.87 -2.75 0.26
CA ARG A 72 -0.47 -3.66 -0.84
C ARG A 72 0.89 -3.34 -1.44
N GLY A 73 1.19 -2.04 -1.59
CA GLY A 73 2.20 -1.60 -2.54
C GLY A 73 3.61 -2.12 -2.24
N GLY A 74 3.95 -2.27 -0.95
CA GLY A 74 5.28 -2.70 -0.53
C GLY A 74 5.58 -4.13 -0.96
N LEU A 75 4.73 -5.09 -0.59
CA LEU A 75 4.87 -6.47 -1.06
C LEU A 75 4.76 -6.55 -2.58
N GLU A 76 3.85 -5.78 -3.19
CA GLU A 76 3.64 -5.78 -4.63
C GLU A 76 4.93 -5.45 -5.40
N VAL A 77 5.61 -4.35 -5.06
CA VAL A 77 6.84 -3.94 -5.76
C VAL A 77 8.00 -4.92 -5.54
N LEU A 78 8.16 -5.45 -4.33
CA LEU A 78 9.23 -6.41 -4.03
C LEU A 78 9.02 -7.73 -4.80
N MET A 79 7.79 -8.25 -4.83
CA MET A 79 7.47 -9.44 -5.62
C MET A 79 7.69 -9.20 -7.11
N GLN A 80 7.22 -8.07 -7.66
CA GLN A 80 7.38 -7.74 -9.08
C GLN A 80 8.84 -7.75 -9.51
N LEU A 81 9.75 -7.17 -8.71
CA LEU A 81 11.19 -7.19 -8.98
C LEU A 81 11.74 -8.62 -9.01
N LYS A 82 11.47 -9.40 -7.97
CA LYS A 82 11.98 -10.78 -7.88
C LYS A 82 11.47 -11.68 -9.00
N LEU A 83 10.22 -11.49 -9.43
CA LEU A 83 9.63 -12.26 -10.52
C LEU A 83 10.35 -12.08 -11.86
N VAL A 84 10.99 -10.93 -12.08
CA VAL A 84 11.75 -10.65 -13.31
C VAL A 84 13.26 -10.82 -13.17
N GLU A 85 13.77 -11.13 -11.98
CA GLU A 85 15.21 -11.17 -11.69
C GLU A 85 15.99 -12.17 -12.57
N ARG A 86 15.32 -13.26 -12.99
CA ARG A 86 15.93 -14.29 -13.85
C ARG A 86 16.20 -13.83 -15.29
N PHE A 87 15.57 -12.75 -15.74
CA PHE A 87 15.74 -12.23 -17.10
C PHE A 87 16.87 -11.21 -17.14
N ASP A 88 17.62 -11.20 -18.25
CA ASP A 88 18.63 -10.17 -18.51
C ASP A 88 17.98 -8.91 -19.09
N LEU A 89 17.32 -8.14 -18.21
CA LEU A 89 16.58 -6.94 -18.60
C LEU A 89 17.52 -5.85 -19.16
N GLY A 90 18.74 -5.77 -18.65
CA GLY A 90 19.77 -4.82 -19.10
C GLY A 90 20.13 -4.99 -20.58
N ALA A 91 20.06 -6.23 -21.10
CA ALA A 91 20.31 -6.50 -22.51
C ALA A 91 19.17 -6.09 -23.46
N LEU A 92 17.94 -5.91 -22.95
CA LEU A 92 16.76 -5.62 -23.79
C LEU A 92 16.68 -4.14 -24.21
N GLY A 93 17.02 -3.21 -23.30
CA GLY A 93 16.87 -1.77 -23.48
C GLY A 93 15.42 -1.27 -23.28
N SER A 94 15.26 0.01 -22.88
CA SER A 94 13.99 0.57 -22.40
C SER A 94 12.84 0.61 -23.43
N GLY A 95 13.16 0.63 -24.72
CA GLY A 95 12.15 0.64 -25.80
C GLY A 95 11.73 -0.74 -26.30
N ASN A 96 12.22 -1.82 -25.69
CA ASN A 96 12.02 -3.16 -26.19
C ASN A 96 10.64 -3.71 -25.80
N PRO A 97 9.83 -4.20 -26.76
CA PRO A 97 8.51 -4.76 -26.46
C PRO A 97 8.57 -5.98 -25.53
N LEU A 98 9.65 -6.76 -25.56
CA LEU A 98 9.84 -7.88 -24.66
C LEU A 98 10.01 -7.41 -23.21
N LEU A 99 10.68 -6.29 -22.95
CA LEU A 99 10.76 -5.71 -21.61
C LEU A 99 9.35 -5.39 -21.10
N THR A 100 8.57 -4.63 -21.87
CA THR A 100 7.18 -4.29 -21.52
C THR A 100 6.33 -5.53 -21.25
N HIS A 101 6.48 -6.57 -22.09
CA HIS A 101 5.82 -7.86 -21.91
C HIS A 101 6.17 -8.50 -20.56
N LEU A 102 7.45 -8.65 -20.25
CA LEU A 102 7.92 -9.26 -19.00
C LEU A 102 7.42 -8.49 -17.76
N LEU A 103 7.47 -7.15 -17.80
CA LEU A 103 6.96 -6.33 -16.70
C LEU A 103 5.44 -6.49 -16.52
N ALA A 104 4.67 -6.52 -17.62
CA ALA A 104 3.22 -6.69 -17.57
C ALA A 104 2.80 -8.06 -17.02
N GLU A 105 3.48 -9.14 -17.42
CA GLU A 105 3.24 -10.49 -16.92
C GLU A 105 3.60 -10.59 -15.42
N ALA A 106 4.73 -10.01 -15.01
CA ALA A 106 5.13 -9.97 -13.59
C ALA A 106 4.13 -9.21 -12.71
N ILE A 107 3.58 -8.09 -13.20
CA ILE A 107 2.53 -7.34 -12.52
C ILE A 107 1.30 -8.23 -12.29
N GLN A 108 0.86 -8.99 -13.31
CA GLN A 108 -0.28 -9.89 -13.19
C GLN A 108 -0.04 -11.00 -12.15
N VAL A 109 1.13 -11.65 -12.19
CA VAL A 109 1.50 -12.70 -11.22
C VAL A 109 1.55 -12.14 -9.79
N ALA A 110 2.19 -10.99 -9.58
CA ALA A 110 2.25 -10.39 -8.25
C ALA A 110 0.84 -10.00 -7.77
N LYS A 111 0.04 -9.34 -8.61
CA LYS A 111 -1.31 -8.91 -8.23
C LYS A 111 -2.22 -10.07 -7.86
N SER A 112 -2.12 -11.23 -8.51
CA SER A 112 -2.95 -12.38 -8.10
C SER A 112 -2.73 -12.75 -6.64
N ASP A 113 -1.48 -12.70 -6.17
CA ASP A 113 -1.14 -13.06 -4.79
C ASP A 113 -1.45 -11.91 -3.82
N ILE A 114 -1.14 -10.67 -4.21
CA ILE A 114 -1.36 -9.49 -3.38
C ILE A 114 -2.85 -9.30 -3.05
N TYR A 115 -3.73 -9.44 -4.04
CA TYR A 115 -5.17 -9.33 -3.80
C TYR A 115 -5.73 -10.52 -3.02
N GLN A 116 -5.07 -11.67 -3.07
CA GLN A 116 -5.49 -12.86 -2.35
C GLN A 116 -5.13 -12.80 -0.86
N TYR A 117 -3.95 -12.24 -0.52
CA TYR A 117 -3.35 -12.44 0.81
C TYR A 117 -3.12 -11.16 1.61
N VAL A 118 -2.94 -10.00 0.98
CA VAL A 118 -2.63 -8.77 1.73
C VAL A 118 -3.90 -8.23 2.39
N ALA A 119 -3.83 -8.14 3.71
CA ALA A 119 -4.92 -7.77 4.60
C ALA A 119 -4.40 -7.04 5.84
N ASP A 120 -5.30 -6.54 6.68
CA ASP A 120 -4.91 -5.95 7.97
C ASP A 120 -4.26 -7.02 8.86
N PRO A 121 -2.96 -6.92 9.19
CA PRO A 121 -2.26 -7.93 9.97
C PRO A 121 -2.75 -8.03 11.42
N LYS A 122 -3.52 -7.05 11.92
CA LYS A 122 -4.19 -7.14 13.22
C LYS A 122 -5.44 -8.03 13.20
N LYS A 123 -5.95 -8.37 12.01
CA LYS A 123 -7.19 -9.12 11.82
C LYS A 123 -6.97 -10.48 11.18
N LEU A 124 -6.04 -10.57 10.24
CA LEU A 124 -5.76 -11.78 9.46
C LEU A 124 -4.26 -12.05 9.40
N SER A 125 -3.90 -13.33 9.29
CA SER A 125 -2.52 -13.73 9.02
C SER A 125 -2.16 -13.38 7.57
N VAL A 126 -1.04 -12.70 7.37
CA VAL A 126 -0.47 -12.44 6.05
C VAL A 126 0.81 -13.26 5.90
N PRO A 127 0.94 -14.14 4.89
CA PRO A 127 2.11 -15.01 4.70
C PRO A 127 3.31 -14.26 4.09
N THR A 128 3.68 -13.11 4.66
CA THR A 128 4.71 -12.18 4.14
C THR A 128 6.03 -12.89 3.84
N GLU A 129 6.54 -13.68 4.78
CA GLU A 129 7.79 -14.43 4.59
C GLU A 129 7.68 -15.46 3.47
N GLY A 130 6.55 -16.17 3.38
CA GLY A 130 6.34 -17.17 2.34
C GLY A 130 6.16 -16.54 0.95
N MET A 131 5.57 -15.35 0.88
CA MET A 131 5.40 -14.58 -0.37
C MET A 131 6.73 -14.03 -0.89
N LEU A 132 7.70 -13.77 -0.01
CA LEU A 132 9.03 -13.30 -0.35
C LEU A 132 10.10 -14.42 -0.34
N GLU A 133 9.70 -15.67 -0.16
CA GLU A 133 10.62 -16.80 -0.18
C GLU A 133 11.14 -17.05 -1.62
N GLU A 134 12.45 -17.18 -1.79
CA GLU A 134 13.09 -17.38 -3.10
C GLU A 134 12.49 -18.56 -3.88
N SER A 135 12.19 -19.66 -3.19
CA SER A 135 11.61 -20.87 -3.79
C SER A 135 10.20 -20.61 -4.36
N TYR A 136 9.40 -19.83 -3.63
CA TYR A 136 8.05 -19.45 -4.02
C TYR A 136 8.09 -18.45 -5.18
N LEU A 137 8.94 -17.43 -5.09
CA LEU A 137 9.11 -16.43 -6.15
C LEU A 137 9.61 -17.06 -7.46
N ALA A 138 10.51 -18.05 -7.39
CA ALA A 138 10.93 -18.81 -8.56
C ALA A 138 9.77 -19.59 -9.19
N LEU A 139 8.96 -20.30 -8.39
CA LEU A 139 7.76 -21.01 -8.86
C LEU A 139 6.75 -20.06 -9.55
N ARG A 140 6.57 -18.87 -8.99
CA ARG A 140 5.67 -17.86 -9.57
C ARG A 140 6.26 -17.24 -10.83
N SER A 141 7.57 -16.99 -10.86
CA SER A 141 8.30 -16.48 -12.03
C SER A 141 8.22 -17.44 -13.23
N ASP A 142 8.17 -18.76 -12.99
CA ASP A 142 8.00 -19.79 -14.03
C ASP A 142 6.74 -19.64 -14.89
N LEU A 143 5.73 -18.91 -14.41
CA LEU A 143 4.53 -18.58 -15.19
C LEU A 143 4.83 -17.61 -16.35
N ILE A 144 5.90 -16.81 -16.23
CA ILE A 144 6.24 -15.74 -17.17
C ILE A 144 7.07 -16.31 -18.31
N SER A 145 6.53 -16.24 -19.52
CA SER A 145 7.19 -16.71 -20.75
C SER A 145 7.58 -15.54 -21.65
N GLU A 146 8.76 -15.60 -22.27
CA GLU A 146 9.15 -14.64 -23.32
C GLU A 146 8.37 -14.86 -24.64
N ALA A 147 7.80 -16.05 -24.83
CA ALA A 147 7.20 -16.47 -26.10
C ALA A 147 5.69 -16.21 -26.20
N GLY A 148 5.03 -15.79 -25.12
CA GLY A 148 3.59 -15.56 -25.13
C GLY A 148 3.07 -15.01 -23.81
N SER A 149 1.83 -14.50 -23.86
CA SER A 149 1.11 -13.98 -22.70
C SER A 149 0.31 -15.06 -21.99
N MET A 150 0.33 -15.05 -20.66
CA MET A 150 -0.51 -15.92 -19.85
C MET A 150 -1.93 -15.36 -19.72
N ALA A 151 -2.90 -16.24 -19.45
CA ALA A 151 -4.17 -15.78 -18.88
C ALA A 151 -3.93 -15.36 -17.41
N TYR A 152 -4.69 -14.38 -16.91
CA TYR A 152 -4.54 -13.88 -15.54
C TYR A 152 -4.51 -15.06 -14.53
N PRO A 153 -3.40 -15.24 -13.79
CA PRO A 153 -3.17 -16.46 -13.04
C PRO A 153 -3.98 -16.46 -11.75
N THR A 154 -4.24 -17.66 -11.24
CA THR A 154 -4.70 -17.80 -9.85
C THR A 154 -3.54 -17.48 -8.91
N ALA A 155 -3.88 -17.08 -7.69
CA ALA A 155 -2.91 -16.92 -6.63
C ALA A 155 -2.14 -18.23 -6.38
N GLY A 156 -0.85 -18.13 -6.07
CA GLY A 156 -0.04 -19.27 -5.62
C GLY A 156 -0.28 -19.57 -4.15
N GLU A 157 0.34 -20.63 -3.63
CA GLU A 157 0.19 -21.06 -2.23
C GLU A 157 1.51 -20.85 -1.45
N PRO A 158 1.79 -19.62 -0.96
CA PRO A 158 3.04 -19.35 -0.23
C PRO A 158 3.08 -20.09 1.10
N ARG A 159 4.29 -20.38 1.61
CA ARG A 159 4.45 -21.00 2.93
C ARG A 159 3.76 -20.14 4.00
N GLY A 160 2.96 -20.77 4.85
CA GLY A 160 2.22 -20.07 5.90
C GLY A 160 0.91 -19.41 5.43
N HIS A 161 0.48 -19.63 4.18
CA HIS A 161 -0.87 -19.23 3.77
C HIS A 161 -1.92 -19.97 4.63
N ASP A 162 -2.91 -19.23 5.13
CA ASP A 162 -4.08 -19.83 5.75
C ASP A 162 -5.26 -19.74 4.78
N ARG A 163 -6.02 -20.83 4.65
CA ARG A 163 -7.27 -20.83 3.89
C ARG A 163 -8.29 -19.84 4.45
N SER A 164 -8.19 -19.47 5.73
CA SER A 164 -9.05 -18.42 6.33
C SER A 164 -8.71 -17.01 5.83
N SER A 165 -7.45 -16.78 5.43
CA SER A 165 -6.97 -15.56 4.78
C SER A 165 -7.15 -15.61 3.27
N SER A 166 -7.61 -16.72 2.69
CA SER A 166 -8.02 -16.77 1.30
C SER A 166 -9.53 -16.82 1.23
N GLY A 167 -10.18 -15.72 0.86
CA GLY A 167 -11.64 -15.75 0.70
C GLY A 167 -12.05 -16.89 -0.23
N SER A 168 -12.78 -17.88 0.31
CA SER A 168 -13.08 -19.14 -0.36
C SER A 168 -14.21 -19.03 -1.41
N GLY A 169 -14.40 -17.84 -1.98
CA GLY A 169 -15.52 -17.54 -2.87
C GLY A 169 -15.02 -17.01 -4.20
N ASP A 170 -15.40 -17.69 -5.27
CA ASP A 170 -15.42 -17.12 -6.63
C ASP A 170 -16.25 -15.82 -6.55
N SER A 171 -15.58 -14.67 -6.39
CA SER A 171 -16.24 -13.36 -6.27
C SER A 171 -16.78 -12.88 -7.62
N ARG A 172 -16.98 -13.81 -8.57
CA ARG A 172 -17.80 -13.65 -9.78
C ARG A 172 -19.28 -13.45 -9.47
N GLY A 173 -19.68 -13.47 -8.20
CA GLY A 173 -20.93 -12.89 -7.74
C GLY A 173 -20.92 -11.38 -8.00
N GLY A 174 -21.17 -11.00 -9.26
CA GLY A 174 -21.30 -9.62 -9.69
C GLY A 174 -22.34 -8.92 -8.82
N LEU A 175 -21.86 -8.17 -7.84
CA LEU A 175 -22.65 -7.09 -7.30
C LEU A 175 -22.71 -6.06 -8.43
N THR A 176 -23.88 -5.94 -9.03
CA THR A 176 -24.28 -4.72 -9.75
C THR A 176 -24.45 -3.62 -8.69
N LEU A 177 -23.36 -3.24 -8.03
CA LEU A 177 -23.26 -1.91 -7.43
C LEU A 177 -23.39 -0.99 -8.63
N GLY A 178 -24.53 -0.29 -8.74
CA GLY A 178 -24.75 0.63 -9.84
C GLY A 178 -23.48 1.47 -10.02
N PHE A 179 -22.91 1.44 -11.23
CA PHE A 179 -21.69 2.15 -11.60
C PHE A 179 -21.77 3.66 -11.28
N ASP A 180 -22.96 4.16 -10.96
CA ASP A 180 -23.28 5.56 -10.64
C ASP A 180 -23.07 5.98 -9.16
N ARG A 181 -22.58 5.09 -8.27
CA ARG A 181 -22.44 5.42 -6.83
C ARG A 181 -21.04 5.83 -6.36
N GLU A 182 -19.98 5.37 -7.02
CA GLU A 182 -18.62 5.79 -6.66
C GLU A 182 -18.26 7.05 -7.45
N GLN A 183 -18.51 8.20 -6.83
CA GLN A 183 -18.19 9.52 -7.41
C GLN A 183 -16.79 10.01 -7.04
N SER A 184 -15.99 9.23 -6.29
CA SER A 184 -14.64 9.67 -5.98
C SER A 184 -13.76 9.65 -7.22
N HIS A 185 -12.97 10.70 -7.37
CA HIS A 185 -11.96 10.76 -8.41
C HIS A 185 -10.87 9.72 -8.16
N GLU A 186 -10.56 8.93 -9.18
CA GLU A 186 -9.39 8.07 -9.18
C GLU A 186 -8.10 8.89 -9.03
N GLY A 187 -7.07 8.28 -8.45
CA GLY A 187 -5.72 8.80 -8.51
C GLY A 187 -5.52 10.16 -7.84
N SER A 188 -5.40 10.17 -6.51
CA SER A 188 -4.91 11.35 -5.79
C SER A 188 -4.15 10.93 -4.55
N THR A 189 -2.84 10.97 -4.68
CA THR A 189 -1.90 10.69 -3.60
C THR A 189 -0.77 11.69 -3.81
N THR A 190 -0.01 11.98 -2.77
CA THR A 190 1.24 12.71 -2.93
C THR A 190 2.35 11.85 -2.39
N SER A 191 3.56 12.08 -2.89
CA SER A 191 4.74 11.47 -2.32
C SER A 191 5.87 12.47 -2.32
N PHE A 192 6.74 12.36 -1.32
CA PHE A 192 7.95 13.15 -1.22
C PHE A 192 9.06 12.31 -0.59
N SER A 193 10.28 12.60 -1.02
CA SER A 193 11.52 12.06 -0.48
C SER A 193 12.42 13.22 -0.07
N ILE A 194 13.00 13.15 1.12
CA ILE A 194 13.91 14.16 1.66
C ILE A 194 15.17 13.47 2.15
N MET A 195 16.33 14.02 1.79
CA MET A 195 17.62 13.66 2.38
C MET A 195 18.28 14.93 2.91
N ASP A 196 18.82 14.88 4.12
CA ASP A 196 19.58 15.99 4.69
C ASP A 196 21.10 15.78 4.57
N ARG A 197 21.86 16.81 4.99
CA ARG A 197 23.34 16.81 4.94
C ARG A 197 23.99 15.82 5.93
N GLU A 198 23.23 15.32 6.89
CA GLU A 198 23.70 14.39 7.93
C GLU A 198 23.45 12.93 7.53
N GLY A 199 22.79 12.71 6.38
CA GLY A 199 22.49 11.38 5.85
C GLY A 199 21.14 10.83 6.27
N ASN A 200 20.29 11.61 6.94
CA ASN A 200 18.94 11.17 7.27
C ASN A 200 18.07 11.18 6.01
N VAL A 201 17.33 10.10 5.78
CA VAL A 201 16.43 9.96 4.63
C VAL A 201 15.01 9.68 5.10
N VAL A 202 14.04 10.40 4.54
CA VAL A 202 12.60 10.19 4.77
C VAL A 202 11.90 10.06 3.42
N ALA A 203 11.18 8.94 3.24
CA ALA A 203 10.25 8.75 2.13
C ALA A 203 8.83 8.63 2.69
N CYS A 204 7.89 9.39 2.13
CA CYS A 204 6.52 9.41 2.62
C CYS A 204 5.52 9.44 1.46
N THR A 205 4.43 8.69 1.61
CA THR A 205 3.34 8.61 0.63
C THR A 205 1.99 8.77 1.33
N PRO A 206 1.62 10.00 1.76
CA PRO A 206 0.34 10.25 2.39
C PRO A 206 -0.80 10.31 1.37
N THR A 207 -2.01 9.94 1.79
CA THR A 207 -3.17 9.89 0.91
C THR A 207 -4.48 10.21 1.63
N HIS A 208 -5.38 10.87 0.91
CA HIS A 208 -6.81 10.92 1.23
C HIS A 208 -7.63 9.87 0.46
N GLY A 209 -6.97 9.06 -0.38
CA GLY A 209 -7.60 8.13 -1.31
C GLY A 209 -7.88 8.80 -2.65
N GLY A 210 -9.10 9.32 -2.84
CA GLY A 210 -9.43 10.23 -3.94
C GLY A 210 -9.12 11.68 -3.56
N ALA A 211 -9.16 12.60 -4.54
CA ALA A 211 -8.72 14.00 -4.42
C ALA A 211 -8.95 14.66 -3.05
N PHE A 212 -10.20 14.98 -2.72
CA PHE A 212 -10.60 15.54 -1.42
C PHE A 212 -11.17 14.48 -0.48
N GLY A 213 -10.80 13.21 -0.68
CA GLY A 213 -11.33 12.05 0.05
C GLY A 213 -12.84 11.92 -0.15
N THR A 214 -13.62 12.10 0.91
CA THR A 214 -15.10 12.11 0.83
C THR A 214 -15.64 13.37 0.16
N GLY A 215 -14.85 14.44 0.03
CA GLY A 215 -15.30 15.75 -0.43
C GLY A 215 -16.17 16.51 0.58
N VAL A 216 -16.39 15.94 1.76
CA VAL A 216 -17.22 16.51 2.83
C VAL A 216 -16.33 17.20 3.85
N VAL A 217 -16.56 18.49 4.08
CA VAL A 217 -15.97 19.20 5.22
C VAL A 217 -16.72 18.76 6.48
N VAL A 218 -15.98 18.22 7.45
CA VAL A 218 -16.55 17.64 8.67
C VAL A 218 -16.87 18.77 9.65
N GLY A 219 -18.15 19.00 9.90
CA GLY A 219 -18.62 20.03 10.81
C GLY A 219 -18.17 21.43 10.37
N ASN A 220 -17.70 22.23 11.33
CA ASN A 220 -17.16 23.57 11.08
C ASN A 220 -15.62 23.62 11.01
N THR A 221 -14.96 22.46 10.89
CA THR A 221 -13.50 22.34 11.08
C THR A 221 -12.66 22.79 9.89
N GLY A 222 -13.25 22.82 8.69
CA GLY A 222 -12.50 23.01 7.43
C GLY A 222 -11.69 21.79 6.99
N ILE A 223 -11.84 20.64 7.65
CA ILE A 223 -11.11 19.40 7.37
C ILE A 223 -12.00 18.42 6.60
N THR A 224 -11.46 17.78 5.57
CA THR A 224 -12.11 16.66 4.88
C THR A 224 -11.55 15.32 5.34
N PHE A 225 -12.39 14.27 5.31
CA PHE A 225 -11.94 12.90 5.61
C PHE A 225 -11.52 12.16 4.35
N ASN A 226 -10.60 11.22 4.51
CA ASN A 226 -10.24 10.29 3.44
C ASN A 226 -11.45 9.40 3.07
N ASN A 227 -11.45 8.83 1.87
CA ASN A 227 -12.41 7.81 1.45
C ASN A 227 -11.79 6.40 1.42
N GLY A 228 -10.86 6.11 2.34
CA GLY A 228 -10.12 4.86 2.39
C GLY A 228 -10.98 3.62 2.65
N THR A 229 -12.22 3.79 3.11
CA THR A 229 -13.19 2.69 3.31
C THR A 229 -13.98 2.32 2.05
N ARG A 230 -13.66 2.90 0.88
CA ARG A 230 -14.35 2.59 -0.39
C ARG A 230 -14.19 1.13 -0.82
N ILE A 231 -15.04 0.70 -1.75
CA ILE A 231 -14.94 -0.61 -2.40
C ILE A 231 -13.58 -0.75 -3.09
N GLY A 232 -12.94 -1.92 -2.94
CA GLY A 232 -11.59 -2.21 -3.42
C GLY A 232 -10.53 -2.04 -2.33
N SER A 233 -10.64 -0.99 -1.50
CA SER A 233 -9.88 -0.87 -0.24
C SER A 233 -10.51 -1.67 0.89
N THR A 234 -11.85 -1.79 0.85
CA THR A 234 -12.64 -2.74 1.63
C THR A 234 -13.55 -3.56 0.72
N SER A 235 -14.21 -4.56 1.30
CA SER A 235 -15.11 -5.47 0.61
C SER A 235 -16.40 -5.67 1.41
N PRO A 236 -17.58 -5.74 0.76
CA PRO A 236 -18.84 -6.08 1.43
C PRO A 236 -18.99 -7.59 1.71
N TYR A 237 -18.09 -8.42 1.16
CA TYR A 237 -18.16 -9.86 1.21
C TYR A 237 -17.43 -10.42 2.43
N THR A 238 -18.13 -11.17 3.28
CA THR A 238 -17.65 -11.66 4.58
C THR A 238 -16.41 -12.55 4.52
N GLU A 239 -16.27 -13.25 3.40
CA GLU A 239 -15.18 -14.16 3.08
C GLU A 239 -13.95 -13.42 2.55
N HIS A 240 -14.10 -12.19 2.06
CA HIS A 240 -12.98 -11.44 1.49
C HIS A 240 -12.03 -10.95 2.59
N VAL A 241 -10.73 -10.96 2.32
CA VAL A 241 -9.69 -10.53 3.28
C VAL A 241 -9.90 -9.10 3.79
N ASN A 242 -10.33 -8.24 2.88
CA ASN A 242 -10.67 -6.85 3.16
C ASN A 242 -12.14 -6.62 3.54
N TYR A 243 -12.86 -7.64 4.05
CA TYR A 243 -14.24 -7.47 4.52
C TYR A 243 -14.35 -6.30 5.50
N ALA A 244 -15.28 -5.38 5.23
CA ALA A 244 -15.52 -4.20 6.05
C ALA A 244 -16.05 -4.60 7.44
N ARG A 245 -15.22 -4.45 8.47
CA ARG A 245 -15.56 -4.76 9.87
C ARG A 245 -14.97 -3.74 10.84
N GLY A 246 -15.55 -3.65 12.03
CA GLY A 246 -15.13 -2.70 13.07
C GLY A 246 -13.63 -2.83 13.43
N GLY A 247 -12.95 -1.70 13.48
CA GLY A 247 -11.53 -1.60 13.82
C GLY A 247 -10.57 -2.29 12.84
N GLN A 248 -11.02 -2.65 11.63
CA GLN A 248 -10.13 -3.09 10.54
C GLN A 248 -9.58 -1.86 9.81
N VAL A 249 -8.27 -1.87 9.55
CA VAL A 249 -7.61 -0.88 8.70
C VAL A 249 -7.90 -1.22 7.23
N PRO A 250 -8.48 -0.29 6.44
CA PRO A 250 -8.65 -0.50 5.01
C PRO A 250 -7.31 -0.59 4.30
N ILE A 251 -7.22 -1.49 3.32
CA ILE A 251 -5.96 -1.72 2.61
C ILE A 251 -5.85 -0.78 1.41
N LEU A 252 -4.83 0.07 1.47
CA LEU A 252 -4.45 1.02 0.41
C LEU A 252 -3.22 0.51 -0.36
N ASN A 253 -2.65 1.32 -1.25
CA ASN A 253 -1.50 0.97 -2.10
C ASN A 253 -0.26 1.86 -1.88
N ASN A 254 -0.20 2.62 -0.79
CA ASN A 254 0.93 3.48 -0.50
C ASN A 254 2.17 2.65 -0.14
N SER A 255 3.29 2.88 -0.83
CA SER A 255 4.51 2.09 -0.62
C SER A 255 5.77 2.93 -0.83
N PRO A 256 6.21 3.76 0.12
CA PRO A 256 7.55 4.32 0.04
C PRO A 256 8.58 3.19 -0.11
N VAL A 257 9.58 3.40 -0.97
CA VAL A 257 10.68 2.48 -1.25
C VAL A 257 12.00 3.15 -0.90
N MET A 258 12.90 2.40 -0.27
CA MET A 258 14.27 2.81 -0.03
C MET A 258 15.22 1.74 -0.56
N VAL A 259 16.26 2.15 -1.28
CA VAL A 259 17.24 1.24 -1.91
C VAL A 259 18.61 1.53 -1.35
N LEU A 260 19.29 0.47 -0.89
CA LEU A 260 20.66 0.47 -0.46
C LEU A 260 21.49 -0.48 -1.33
N LYS A 261 22.81 -0.28 -1.34
CA LYS A 261 23.78 -1.23 -1.91
C LYS A 261 25.00 -1.26 -1.00
N ASP A 262 25.37 -2.46 -0.54
CA ASP A 262 26.49 -2.64 0.39
C ASP A 262 26.39 -1.74 1.64
N GLY A 263 25.16 -1.49 2.12
CA GLY A 263 24.86 -0.60 3.25
C GLY A 263 24.81 0.90 2.91
N GLU A 264 25.16 1.31 1.68
CA GLU A 264 25.15 2.70 1.24
C GLU A 264 23.80 3.07 0.61
N PHE A 265 23.32 4.29 0.89
CA PHE A 265 22.06 4.79 0.31
C PHE A 265 22.18 5.03 -1.20
N ILE A 266 21.22 4.52 -1.96
CA ILE A 266 21.15 4.72 -3.42
C ILE A 266 20.02 5.67 -3.78
N LEU A 267 18.78 5.37 -3.38
CA LEU A 267 17.62 6.22 -3.66
C LEU A 267 16.47 5.97 -2.68
N ALA A 268 15.58 6.96 -2.61
CA ALA A 268 14.30 6.89 -1.93
C ALA A 268 13.19 7.39 -2.86
N LEU A 269 12.14 6.59 -3.00
CA LEU A 269 11.12 6.73 -4.04
C LEU A 269 9.73 6.54 -3.43
N GLY A 270 8.80 7.39 -3.81
CA GLY A 270 7.39 7.10 -3.72
C GLY A 270 6.66 7.72 -4.90
N THR A 271 5.50 7.17 -5.27
CA THR A 271 4.70 7.71 -6.37
C THR A 271 3.24 7.84 -5.94
N PRO A 272 2.49 8.78 -6.52
CA PRO A 272 1.04 8.74 -6.46
C PRO A 272 0.48 7.68 -7.43
N GLY A 273 -0.83 7.45 -7.40
CA GLY A 273 -1.51 6.65 -8.43
C GLY A 273 -2.46 5.54 -7.94
N GLY A 274 -2.73 5.44 -6.64
CA GLY A 274 -3.60 4.37 -6.13
C GLY A 274 -3.06 2.98 -6.49
N GLU A 275 -3.83 2.17 -7.21
CA GLU A 275 -3.44 0.80 -7.58
C GLU A 275 -2.30 0.71 -8.61
N THR A 276 -1.86 1.84 -9.17
CA THR A 276 -0.71 1.91 -10.08
C THR A 276 0.60 2.24 -9.37
N ILE A 277 0.59 2.53 -8.06
CA ILE A 277 1.79 2.92 -7.31
C ILE A 277 2.87 1.83 -7.41
N GLY A 278 2.56 0.59 -7.00
CA GLY A 278 3.51 -0.53 -7.05
C GLY A 278 4.04 -0.76 -8.47
N GLN A 279 3.16 -0.75 -9.47
CA GLN A 279 3.52 -0.91 -10.88
C GLN A 279 4.46 0.19 -11.40
N THR A 280 4.21 1.44 -11.00
CA THR A 280 5.02 2.59 -11.41
C THR A 280 6.39 2.53 -10.75
N GLN A 281 6.43 2.22 -9.46
CA GLN A 281 7.66 2.06 -8.71
C GLN A 281 8.51 0.92 -9.25
N PHE A 282 7.89 -0.21 -9.56
CA PHE A 282 8.55 -1.34 -10.19
C PHE A 282 9.24 -0.94 -11.50
N GLN A 283 8.52 -0.26 -12.39
CA GLN A 283 9.10 0.22 -13.65
C GLN A 283 10.24 1.23 -13.44
N VAL A 284 10.10 2.16 -12.49
CA VAL A 284 11.16 3.12 -12.14
C VAL A 284 12.40 2.39 -11.61
N LEU A 285 12.22 1.40 -10.74
CA LEU A 285 13.31 0.62 -10.17
C LEU A 285 14.01 -0.21 -11.24
N VAL A 286 13.29 -0.87 -12.15
CA VAL A 286 13.91 -1.58 -13.29
C VAL A 286 14.71 -0.61 -14.17
N ASN A 287 14.15 0.56 -14.47
CA ASN A 287 14.86 1.56 -15.29
C ASN A 287 16.18 2.00 -14.65
N ILE A 288 16.21 2.23 -13.34
CA ILE A 288 17.41 2.69 -12.63
C ILE A 288 18.39 1.54 -12.39
N LEU A 289 17.91 0.39 -11.90
CA LEU A 289 18.73 -0.71 -11.38
C LEU A 289 19.18 -1.69 -12.47
N ASP A 290 18.36 -1.94 -13.50
CA ASP A 290 18.69 -2.85 -14.61
C ASP A 290 19.19 -2.11 -15.85
N LEU A 291 18.55 -0.98 -16.19
CA LEU A 291 18.85 -0.26 -17.45
C LEU A 291 19.86 0.89 -17.29
N GLY A 292 20.20 1.26 -16.06
CA GLY A 292 21.17 2.33 -15.76
C GLY A 292 20.74 3.71 -16.24
N MET A 293 19.43 3.99 -16.23
CA MET A 293 18.84 5.27 -16.63
C MET A 293 18.97 6.37 -15.57
#